data_AF-A0A423JN79-F1
#
_entry.id   AF-A0A423JN79-F1
#
_cell.length_a   1.000
_cell.length_b   1.000
_cell.length_c   1.000
_cell.angle_alpha   90.00
_cell.angle_beta   90.00
_cell.angle_gamma   90.00
#
_symmetry.space_group_name_H-M   'P 1'
#
loop_
_entity.id
_entity.type
_entity.pdbx_description
1 polymer ?
#
loop_
_entity_poly.entity_id
_entity_poly.type
_entity_poly.pdbx_seq_one_letter_code
_entity_poly.pdbx_strand_id
1 'polypeptide(L)'
;MMTLDKYWKPGFGELITWFAMDKYGAIAVMVNNCFGALPSVLLGISDVDRDLDRFNEFMWEESTEFSRYPENKKGVAFLDLYSAYAYRHTASRQEVESWIAARSMFDGKLTEYSLPSIKGYYVFHGVEGTMPGEDFPVGYDGVSVTGDYFRYLMPSVFAGIEDIPVGLRSLIAVSDSLDFSKDAIICSDHIDYLFTHLFAE
;
A
#
# COMPACT_ATOMS: atom_id res chain seq x y z
N MET A 1 -6.52 -21.76 5.17
CA MET A 1 -6.78 -20.31 5.21
C MET A 1 -6.27 -19.84 6.55
N MET A 2 -5.32 -18.90 6.56
CA MET A 2 -4.82 -18.35 7.82
C MET A 2 -5.84 -17.38 8.38
N THR A 3 -5.97 -17.37 9.70
CA THR A 3 -6.84 -16.44 10.40
C THR A 3 -5.98 -15.28 10.88
N LEU A 4 -6.20 -14.10 10.32
CA LEU A 4 -5.64 -12.86 10.87
C LEU A 4 -6.37 -12.54 12.17
N ASP A 5 -5.61 -12.38 13.24
CA ASP A 5 -6.11 -12.02 14.56
C ASP A 5 -5.12 -11.13 15.30
N LYS A 6 -5.50 -10.65 16.49
CA LYS A 6 -4.68 -9.76 17.33
C LYS A 6 -3.32 -10.35 17.78
N TYR A 7 -3.07 -11.64 17.59
CA TYR A 7 -1.80 -12.30 17.89
C TYR A 7 -0.98 -12.58 16.63
N TRP A 8 -1.52 -12.28 15.45
CA TRP A 8 -0.82 -12.39 14.19
C TRP A 8 0.47 -11.58 14.21
N LYS A 9 1.50 -12.13 13.56
CA LYS A 9 2.80 -11.48 13.39
C LYS A 9 3.30 -11.74 11.98
N PRO A 10 4.02 -10.77 11.38
CA PRO A 10 4.60 -10.94 10.07
C PRO A 10 5.59 -12.11 10.01
N GLY A 11 5.64 -12.76 8.85
CA GLY A 11 6.44 -13.95 8.60
C GLY A 11 6.51 -14.31 7.12
N PHE A 12 7.53 -15.11 6.76
CA PHE A 12 7.74 -15.52 5.37
C PHE A 12 6.57 -16.33 4.81
N GLY A 13 6.12 -15.99 3.60
CA GLY A 13 5.08 -16.71 2.86
C GLY A 13 3.68 -16.11 2.98
N GLU A 14 3.53 -14.95 3.63
CA GLU A 14 2.24 -14.31 3.89
C GLU A 14 2.17 -12.93 3.22
N LEU A 15 1.56 -12.87 2.03
CA LEU A 15 1.31 -11.61 1.33
C LEU A 15 -0.10 -11.11 1.68
N ILE A 16 -0.16 -9.99 2.41
CA ILE A 16 -1.37 -9.33 2.85
C ILE A 16 -1.37 -7.90 2.34
N THR A 17 -2.48 -7.52 1.72
CA THR A 17 -2.78 -6.15 1.31
C THR A 17 -3.74 -5.54 2.31
N TRP A 18 -3.39 -4.39 2.87
CA TRP A 18 -4.27 -3.60 3.73
C TRP A 18 -4.30 -2.13 3.29
N PHE A 19 -5.22 -1.35 3.85
CA PHE A 19 -5.53 -0.01 3.37
C PHE A 19 -5.40 1.01 4.48
N ALA A 20 -4.78 2.13 4.13
CA ALA A 20 -4.46 3.19 5.07
C ALA A 20 -4.95 4.55 4.57
N MET A 21 -5.19 5.48 5.49
CA MET A 21 -5.48 6.87 5.20
C MET A 21 -4.58 7.79 6.02
N ASP A 22 -4.00 8.80 5.38
CA ASP A 22 -3.19 9.82 6.06
C ASP A 22 -4.03 10.97 6.62
N LYS A 23 -3.36 11.94 7.27
CA LYS A 23 -4.04 13.08 7.91
C LYS A 23 -4.74 14.04 6.94
N TYR A 24 -4.47 13.92 5.64
CA TYR A 24 -5.12 14.71 4.59
C TYR A 24 -6.22 13.93 3.86
N GLY A 25 -6.49 12.71 4.30
CA GLY A 25 -7.51 11.85 3.72
C GLY A 25 -7.05 11.09 2.48
N ALA A 26 -5.75 11.06 2.18
CA ALA A 26 -5.24 10.32 1.03
C ALA A 26 -5.16 8.83 1.34
N ILE A 27 -5.62 8.00 0.39
CA ILE A 27 -5.62 6.53 0.54
C ILE A 27 -4.30 5.92 0.04
N ALA A 28 -3.78 4.98 0.82
CA ALA A 28 -2.68 4.11 0.44
C ALA A 28 -3.10 2.64 0.45
N VAL A 29 -2.58 1.88 -0.51
CA VAL A 29 -2.49 0.43 -0.44
C VAL A 29 -1.15 0.04 0.18
N MET A 30 -1.20 -0.86 1.16
CA MET A 30 -0.06 -1.30 1.96
C MET A 30 0.12 -2.80 1.73
N VAL A 31 1.16 -3.18 1.00
CA VAL A 31 1.51 -4.60 0.78
C VAL A 31 2.55 -4.99 1.81
N ASN A 32 2.23 -5.87 2.75
CA ASN A 32 3.16 -6.23 3.83
C ASN A 32 4.44 -6.92 3.33
N ASN A 33 4.39 -7.51 2.15
CA ASN A 33 5.48 -8.24 1.52
C ASN A 33 6.15 -9.23 2.52
N CYS A 34 5.33 -10.10 3.12
CA CYS A 34 5.68 -11.04 4.20
C CYS A 34 5.95 -10.39 5.57
N PHE A 35 6.80 -9.37 5.62
CA PHE A 35 7.42 -8.93 6.87
C PHE A 35 6.82 -7.67 7.49
N GLY A 36 5.99 -6.93 6.75
CA GLY A 36 5.34 -5.71 7.23
C GLY A 36 4.29 -5.99 8.31
N ALA A 37 4.35 -5.24 9.41
CA ALA A 37 3.34 -5.29 10.45
C ALA A 37 2.00 -4.69 9.97
N LEU A 38 0.91 -5.25 10.47
CA LEU A 38 -0.44 -4.72 10.29
C LEU A 38 -0.88 -3.98 11.57
N PRO A 39 -1.71 -2.92 11.48
CA PRO A 39 -2.25 -2.25 12.65
C PRO A 39 -3.07 -3.20 13.53
N SER A 40 -2.81 -3.20 14.84
CA SER A 40 -3.55 -4.00 15.82
C SER A 40 -5.04 -3.67 15.85
N VAL A 41 -5.42 -2.43 15.53
CA VAL A 41 -6.83 -2.04 15.38
C VAL A 41 -7.53 -2.76 14.23
N LEU A 42 -6.80 -3.03 13.15
CA LEU A 42 -7.28 -3.82 12.02
C LEU A 42 -7.38 -5.30 12.41
N LEU A 43 -6.32 -5.84 13.04
CA LEU A 43 -6.28 -7.22 13.55
C LEU A 43 -7.32 -7.51 14.65
N GLY A 44 -7.94 -6.48 15.22
CA GLY A 44 -9.04 -6.59 16.17
C GLY A 44 -10.41 -6.88 15.53
N ILE A 45 -10.54 -6.74 14.21
CA ILE A 45 -11.77 -7.01 13.47
C ILE A 45 -11.97 -8.53 13.34
N SER A 46 -13.21 -9.00 13.54
CA SER A 46 -13.56 -10.40 13.32
C SER A 46 -13.61 -10.72 11.82
N ASP A 47 -13.01 -11.83 11.40
CA ASP A 47 -12.89 -12.23 9.99
C ASP A 47 -12.21 -11.18 9.09
N VAL A 48 -11.21 -10.46 9.64
CA VAL A 48 -10.52 -9.38 8.91
C VAL A 48 -9.82 -9.86 7.63
N ASP A 49 -9.40 -11.13 7.57
CA ASP A 49 -8.85 -11.75 6.37
C ASP A 49 -9.85 -11.70 5.21
N ARG A 50 -11.08 -12.16 5.45
CA ARG A 50 -12.15 -12.12 4.45
C ARG A 50 -12.50 -10.69 4.04
N ASP A 51 -12.51 -9.77 5.00
CA ASP A 51 -12.89 -8.39 4.72
C ASP A 51 -11.80 -7.63 3.95
N LEU A 52 -10.51 -7.91 4.21
CA LEU A 52 -9.40 -7.42 3.40
C LEU A 52 -9.41 -8.04 2.00
N ASP A 53 -9.75 -9.32 1.84
CA ASP A 53 -9.92 -9.95 0.53
C ASP A 53 -11.02 -9.23 -0.29
N ARG A 54 -12.17 -8.93 0.34
CA ARG A 54 -13.26 -8.16 -0.31
C ARG A 54 -12.80 -6.77 -0.75
N PHE A 55 -11.99 -6.10 0.07
CA PHE A 55 -11.45 -4.78 -0.30
C PHE A 55 -10.42 -4.90 -1.44
N ASN A 56 -9.55 -5.92 -1.40
CA ASN A 56 -8.61 -6.18 -2.49
C ASN A 56 -9.33 -6.47 -3.82
N GLU A 57 -10.39 -7.29 -3.81
CA GLU A 57 -11.23 -7.50 -4.99
C GLU A 57 -11.86 -6.20 -5.50
N PHE A 58 -12.35 -5.33 -4.60
CA PHE A 58 -12.89 -4.02 -5.01
C PHE A 58 -11.82 -3.14 -5.66
N MET A 59 -10.63 -3.07 -5.07
CA MET A 59 -9.52 -2.29 -5.60
C MET A 59 -9.18 -2.73 -7.03
N TRP A 60 -9.17 -4.04 -7.30
CA TRP A 60 -8.86 -4.61 -8.62
C TRP A 60 -10.05 -4.64 -9.60
N GLU A 61 -11.21 -4.12 -9.21
CA GLU A 61 -12.46 -4.20 -9.99
C GLU A 61 -12.98 -5.63 -10.22
N GLU A 62 -12.63 -6.54 -9.33
CA GLU A 62 -12.99 -7.97 -9.35
C GLU A 62 -14.13 -8.30 -8.37
N SER A 63 -14.58 -7.32 -7.57
CA SER A 63 -15.63 -7.53 -6.58
C SER A 63 -16.98 -7.87 -7.21
N THR A 64 -17.61 -8.92 -6.70
CA THR A 64 -18.99 -9.28 -7.03
C THR A 64 -20.02 -8.49 -6.22
N GLU A 65 -19.61 -7.95 -5.06
CA GLU A 65 -20.46 -7.18 -4.14
C GLU A 65 -20.50 -5.70 -4.51
N PHE A 66 -19.35 -5.12 -4.83
CA PHE A 66 -19.19 -3.70 -5.14
C PHE A 66 -18.97 -3.50 -6.64
N SER A 67 -20.06 -3.32 -7.38
CA SER A 67 -20.03 -3.19 -8.86
C SER A 67 -19.93 -1.75 -9.36
N ARG A 68 -19.95 -0.76 -8.46
CA ARG A 68 -19.78 0.66 -8.81
C ARG A 68 -18.42 1.13 -8.34
N TYR A 69 -17.56 1.44 -9.31
CA TYR A 69 -16.22 1.92 -9.07
C TYR A 69 -16.16 3.45 -9.20
N PRO A 70 -15.26 4.11 -8.47
CA PRO A 70 -14.98 5.53 -8.64
C PRO A 70 -14.59 5.86 -10.07
N GLU A 71 -14.80 7.11 -10.47
CA GLU A 71 -14.31 7.58 -11.75
C GLU A 71 -12.78 7.49 -11.80
N ASN A 72 -12.26 7.08 -12.95
CA ASN A 72 -10.83 7.05 -13.23
C ASN A 72 -10.23 8.46 -13.00
N LYS A 73 -9.21 8.55 -12.15
CA LYS A 73 -8.57 9.82 -11.78
C LYS A 73 -7.83 10.49 -12.92
N LYS A 74 -7.50 9.74 -13.98
CA LYS A 74 -6.72 10.20 -15.14
C LYS A 74 -5.43 10.89 -14.72
N GLY A 75 -4.81 10.37 -13.67
CA GLY A 75 -3.59 10.90 -13.08
C GLY A 75 -2.33 10.36 -13.74
N VAL A 76 -1.21 10.60 -13.06
CA VAL A 76 0.12 10.07 -13.36
C VAL A 76 0.62 9.31 -12.14
N ALA A 77 1.28 8.18 -12.36
CA ALA A 77 2.02 7.48 -11.31
C ALA A 77 3.48 7.94 -11.33
N PHE A 78 4.00 8.31 -10.17
CA PHE A 78 5.40 8.66 -9.98
C PHE A 78 6.11 7.57 -9.19
N LEU A 79 7.29 7.17 -9.67
CA LEU A 79 8.21 6.36 -8.90
C LEU A 79 8.84 7.19 -7.79
N ASP A 80 8.76 6.73 -6.55
CA ASP A 80 9.47 7.35 -5.43
C ASP A 80 10.68 6.51 -5.02
N LEU A 81 10.48 5.47 -4.21
CA LEU A 81 11.51 4.48 -3.85
C LEU A 81 11.25 3.18 -4.60
N TYR A 82 12.19 2.23 -4.60
CA TYR A 82 11.93 0.90 -5.18
C TYR A 82 12.79 -0.20 -4.56
N SER A 83 12.25 -1.42 -4.56
CA SER A 83 12.97 -2.63 -4.15
C SER A 83 14.22 -2.84 -5.01
N ALA A 84 15.40 -2.85 -4.37
CA ALA A 84 16.65 -3.22 -5.02
C ALA A 84 16.59 -4.63 -5.62
N TYR A 85 15.90 -5.55 -4.93
CA TYR A 85 15.81 -6.94 -5.37
C TYR A 85 14.91 -7.11 -6.60
N ALA A 86 13.70 -6.53 -6.60
CA ALA A 86 12.76 -6.60 -7.71
C ALA A 86 13.36 -5.99 -8.99
N TYR A 87 14.13 -4.92 -8.84
CA TYR A 87 14.76 -4.19 -9.95
C TYR A 87 16.25 -4.47 -10.13
N ARG A 88 16.78 -5.56 -9.56
CA ARG A 88 18.21 -5.94 -9.66
C ARG A 88 18.73 -6.17 -11.09
N HIS A 89 17.82 -6.28 -12.05
CA HIS A 89 18.10 -6.45 -13.47
C HIS A 89 18.24 -5.12 -14.22
N THR A 90 17.92 -4.00 -13.57
CA THR A 90 18.05 -2.65 -14.13
C THR A 90 19.39 -2.03 -13.73
N ALA A 91 19.96 -1.21 -14.61
CA ALA A 91 21.25 -0.56 -14.39
C ALA A 91 21.12 0.82 -13.72
N SER A 92 19.94 1.43 -13.75
CA SER A 92 19.74 2.79 -13.24
C SER A 92 18.30 3.06 -12.83
N ARG A 93 18.10 4.08 -11.99
CA ARG A 93 16.77 4.59 -11.65
C ARG A 93 15.96 4.99 -12.89
N GLN A 94 16.60 5.59 -13.90
CA GLN A 94 15.93 6.03 -15.12
C GLN A 94 15.32 4.85 -15.91
N GLU A 95 15.94 3.68 -15.86
CA GLU A 95 15.35 2.47 -16.45
C GLU A 95 14.10 2.00 -15.70
N VAL A 96 14.12 2.08 -14.36
CA VAL A 96 12.94 1.79 -13.54
C VAL A 96 11.83 2.79 -13.83
N GLU A 97 12.13 4.09 -13.84
CA GLU A 97 11.15 5.14 -14.17
C GLU A 97 10.53 4.91 -15.56
N SER A 98 11.35 4.55 -16.56
CA SER A 98 10.87 4.21 -17.90
C SER A 98 9.99 2.95 -17.90
N TRP A 99 10.33 1.94 -17.09
CA TRP A 99 9.52 0.73 -16.91
C TRP A 99 8.15 1.04 -16.33
N ILE A 100 8.09 1.88 -15.30
CA ILE A 100 6.84 2.34 -14.67
C ILE A 100 6.02 3.14 -15.68
N ALA A 101 6.61 4.17 -16.30
CA ALA A 101 5.91 5.05 -17.25
C ALA A 101 5.24 4.28 -18.39
N ALA A 102 5.88 3.22 -18.89
CA ALA A 102 5.33 2.37 -19.95
C ALA A 102 4.14 1.49 -19.50
N ARG A 103 3.90 1.36 -18.19
CA ARG A 103 2.91 0.44 -17.60
C ARG A 103 1.88 1.13 -16.70
N SER A 104 2.08 2.39 -16.38
CA SER A 104 1.28 3.15 -15.43
C SER A 104 0.27 4.09 -16.08
N MET A 105 -0.01 3.95 -17.37
CA MET A 105 -0.93 4.83 -18.09
C MET A 105 -2.36 4.64 -17.57
N PHE A 106 -3.09 5.75 -17.37
CA PHE A 106 -4.45 5.72 -16.80
C PHE A 106 -5.50 5.10 -17.74
N ASP A 107 -5.23 5.04 -19.04
CA ASP A 107 -6.07 4.40 -20.06
C ASP A 107 -5.67 2.94 -20.33
N GLY A 108 -4.65 2.44 -19.62
CA GLY A 108 -4.17 1.08 -19.69
C GLY A 108 -4.95 0.11 -18.80
N LYS A 109 -4.44 -1.13 -18.73
CA LYS A 109 -4.95 -2.14 -17.81
C LYS A 109 -4.69 -1.72 -16.36
N LEU A 110 -5.65 -1.97 -15.48
CA LEU A 110 -5.43 -1.86 -14.03
C LEU A 110 -4.41 -2.90 -13.57
N THR A 111 -3.30 -2.42 -13.02
CA THR A 111 -2.17 -3.17 -12.47
C THR A 111 -1.61 -2.36 -11.31
N GLU A 112 -0.69 -2.92 -10.52
CA GLU A 112 -0.03 -2.16 -9.45
C GLU A 112 0.62 -0.86 -9.98
N TYR A 113 1.26 -0.92 -11.15
CA TYR A 113 1.90 0.24 -11.76
C TYR A 113 0.92 1.35 -12.13
N SER A 114 -0.31 1.00 -12.55
CA SER A 114 -1.34 1.95 -12.97
C SER A 114 -2.35 2.27 -11.86
N LEU A 115 -2.25 1.61 -10.70
CA LEU A 115 -3.11 1.87 -9.56
C LEU A 115 -3.07 3.36 -9.11
N PRO A 116 -1.91 4.03 -9.04
CA PRO A 116 -1.87 5.45 -8.68
C PRO A 116 -2.52 6.36 -9.73
N SER A 117 -2.40 6.06 -11.02
CA SER A 117 -2.93 6.92 -12.09
C SER A 117 -4.43 6.71 -12.32
N ILE A 118 -4.93 5.48 -12.13
CA ILE A 118 -6.33 5.11 -12.33
C ILE A 118 -7.16 5.38 -11.08
N LYS A 119 -6.70 4.85 -9.92
CA LYS A 119 -7.46 4.92 -8.66
C LYS A 119 -7.04 6.09 -7.79
N GLY A 120 -5.79 6.55 -7.89
CA GLY A 120 -5.26 7.61 -7.03
C GLY A 120 -4.69 7.10 -5.71
N TYR A 121 -4.33 5.83 -5.61
CA TYR A 121 -3.74 5.29 -4.38
C TYR A 121 -2.23 5.52 -4.34
N TYR A 122 -1.72 5.85 -3.17
CA TYR A 122 -0.31 5.62 -2.85
C TYR A 122 -0.06 4.12 -2.73
N VAL A 123 1.12 3.67 -3.13
CA VAL A 123 1.52 2.25 -3.02
C VAL A 123 2.72 2.16 -2.09
N PHE A 124 2.56 1.42 -1.00
CA PHE A 124 3.63 1.11 -0.07
C PHE A 124 3.90 -0.38 -0.03
N HIS A 125 5.18 -0.76 -0.02
CA HIS A 125 5.62 -2.14 0.08
C HIS A 125 6.45 -2.32 1.34
N GLY A 126 6.25 -3.44 2.04
CA GLY A 126 7.14 -3.90 3.08
C GLY A 126 8.50 -4.31 2.49
N VAL A 127 9.58 -4.00 3.21
CA VAL A 127 10.94 -4.47 2.89
C VAL A 127 11.02 -5.98 3.16
N GLU A 128 11.33 -6.79 2.15
CA GLU A 128 11.37 -8.26 2.26
C GLU A 128 12.75 -8.81 2.70
N GLY A 129 13.80 -8.01 2.52
CA GLY A 129 15.19 -8.44 2.70
C GLY A 129 15.49 -8.91 4.12
N THR A 130 16.09 -10.09 4.25
CA THR A 130 16.41 -10.72 5.56
C THR A 130 17.76 -10.30 6.12
N MET A 131 18.61 -9.70 5.27
CA MET A 131 19.92 -9.19 5.63
C MET A 131 20.17 -7.79 5.06
N PRO A 132 21.04 -6.98 5.69
CA PRO A 132 21.51 -5.72 5.13
C PRO A 132 22.01 -5.85 3.68
N GLY A 133 21.50 -5.01 2.79
CA GLY A 133 21.81 -4.99 1.36
C GLY A 133 20.92 -5.84 0.44
N GLU A 134 19.98 -6.67 0.93
CA GLU A 134 19.20 -7.57 0.05
C GLU A 134 18.04 -6.89 -0.70
N ASP A 135 17.20 -6.12 -0.01
CA ASP A 135 15.98 -5.55 -0.59
C ASP A 135 15.69 -4.12 -0.10
N PHE A 136 16.76 -3.34 0.08
CA PHE A 136 16.60 -1.99 0.60
C PHE A 136 15.94 -1.09 -0.45
N PRO A 137 15.10 -0.14 -0.02
CA PRO A 137 14.50 0.83 -0.92
C PRO A 137 15.58 1.72 -1.52
N VAL A 138 15.79 1.61 -2.83
CA VAL A 138 16.70 2.47 -3.58
C VAL A 138 16.12 3.87 -3.68
N GLY A 139 16.95 4.88 -3.43
CA GLY A 139 16.55 6.29 -3.38
C GLY A 139 16.37 6.82 -1.95
N TYR A 140 16.51 5.97 -0.93
CA TYR A 140 16.50 6.36 0.47
C TYR A 140 17.91 6.30 1.07
N ASP A 141 18.42 7.44 1.54
CA ASP A 141 19.75 7.53 2.14
C ASP A 141 19.78 7.13 3.63
N GLY A 142 18.61 6.95 4.25
CA GLY A 142 18.49 6.54 5.64
C GLY A 142 18.60 5.02 5.83
N VAL A 143 18.48 4.61 7.10
CA VAL A 143 18.42 3.19 7.46
C VAL A 143 16.96 2.74 7.39
N SER A 144 16.71 1.63 6.71
CA SER A 144 15.46 0.86 6.80
C SER A 144 15.78 -0.53 7.33
N VAL A 145 14.76 -1.24 7.79
CA VAL A 145 14.88 -2.64 8.22
C VAL A 145 13.78 -3.49 7.59
N THR A 146 13.93 -4.81 7.67
CA THR A 146 12.93 -5.78 7.25
C THR A 146 11.56 -5.43 7.84
N GLY A 147 10.53 -5.39 7.01
CA GLY A 147 9.16 -5.05 7.41
C GLY A 147 8.84 -3.56 7.50
N ASP A 148 9.80 -2.65 7.37
CA ASP A 148 9.48 -1.24 7.15
C ASP A 148 8.72 -1.08 5.83
N TYR A 149 7.79 -0.15 5.77
CA TYR A 149 7.07 0.17 4.54
C TYR A 149 7.75 1.33 3.82
N PHE A 150 8.09 1.15 2.55
CA PHE A 150 8.56 2.24 1.70
C PHE A 150 7.51 2.63 0.67
N ARG A 151 7.41 3.93 0.38
CA ARG A 151 6.53 4.49 -0.64
C ARG A 151 7.10 4.17 -2.00
N TYR A 152 6.49 3.20 -2.67
CA TYR A 152 6.92 2.74 -3.98
C TYR A 152 6.41 3.69 -5.07
N LEU A 153 5.08 3.90 -5.12
CA LEU A 153 4.45 4.74 -6.14
C LEU A 153 3.54 5.80 -5.52
N MET A 154 3.52 6.97 -6.16
CA MET A 154 2.70 8.11 -5.75
C MET A 154 1.73 8.52 -6.86
N PRO A 155 0.49 8.89 -6.54
CA PRO A 155 -0.45 9.44 -7.50
C PRO A 155 -0.26 10.95 -7.67
N SER A 156 -0.52 11.49 -8.86
CA SER A 156 -0.66 12.93 -9.08
C SER A 156 -2.00 13.50 -8.59
N VAL A 157 -3.02 12.64 -8.52
CA VAL A 157 -4.37 12.96 -8.02
C VAL A 157 -4.75 11.83 -7.07
N PHE A 158 -4.82 12.13 -5.78
CA PHE A 158 -5.06 11.10 -4.77
C PHE A 158 -6.53 10.75 -4.61
N ALA A 159 -6.80 9.52 -4.22
CA ALA A 159 -8.10 9.06 -3.80
C ALA A 159 -8.37 9.47 -2.35
N GLY A 160 -9.63 9.76 -2.06
CA GLY A 160 -10.11 10.00 -0.70
C GLY A 160 -11.12 8.95 -0.26
N ILE A 161 -11.65 9.14 0.94
CA ILE A 161 -12.67 8.24 1.51
C ILE A 161 -13.93 8.09 0.65
N GLU A 162 -14.29 9.12 -0.11
CA GLU A 162 -15.44 9.11 -1.01
C GLU A 162 -15.26 8.18 -2.21
N ASP A 163 -14.02 7.77 -2.51
CA ASP A 163 -13.71 6.76 -3.51
C ASP A 163 -13.88 5.32 -2.96
N ILE A 164 -14.13 5.17 -1.66
CA ILE A 164 -14.30 3.87 -1.00
C ILE A 164 -15.78 3.64 -0.67
N PRO A 165 -16.37 2.50 -1.06
CA PRO A 165 -17.73 2.12 -0.69
C PRO A 165 -17.90 2.11 0.82
N VAL A 166 -19.03 2.61 1.32
CA VAL A 166 -19.32 2.72 2.77
C VAL A 166 -19.04 1.42 3.53
N GLY A 167 -19.41 0.27 2.96
CA GLY A 167 -19.21 -1.05 3.58
C GLY A 167 -17.74 -1.50 3.72
N LEU A 168 -16.79 -0.83 3.06
CA LEU A 168 -15.36 -1.11 3.16
C LEU A 168 -14.60 -0.04 3.96
N ARG A 169 -15.22 1.12 4.23
CA ARG A 169 -14.54 2.25 4.89
C ARG A 169 -13.98 1.89 6.27
N SER A 170 -14.70 1.08 7.03
CA SER A 170 -14.27 0.62 8.37
C SER A 170 -13.04 -0.29 8.38
N LEU A 171 -12.51 -0.66 7.22
CA LEU A 171 -11.27 -1.44 7.07
C LEU A 171 -10.04 -0.55 6.84
N ILE A 172 -10.24 0.77 6.73
CA ILE A 172 -9.16 1.73 6.51
C ILE A 172 -8.57 2.12 7.85
N ALA A 173 -7.29 1.82 8.04
CA ALA A 173 -6.53 2.27 9.19
C ALA A 173 -6.07 3.73 9.00
N VAL A 174 -6.36 4.60 9.97
CA VAL A 174 -6.18 6.04 9.84
C VAL A 174 -4.99 6.53 10.66
N SER A 175 -4.17 7.39 10.06
CA SER A 175 -3.10 8.10 10.75
C SER A 175 -3.38 9.60 10.83
N ASP A 176 -3.33 10.14 12.05
CA ASP A 176 -3.46 11.59 12.28
C ASP A 176 -2.15 12.37 12.08
N SER A 177 -1.03 11.66 11.87
CA SER A 177 0.32 12.25 11.88
C SER A 177 1.03 12.16 10.53
N LEU A 178 0.85 11.04 9.82
CA LEU A 178 1.49 10.80 8.53
C LEU A 178 0.95 11.75 7.45
N ASP A 179 1.83 12.09 6.53
CA ASP A 179 1.59 12.76 5.27
C ASP A 179 2.19 11.88 4.17
N PHE A 180 1.35 11.14 3.44
CA PHE A 180 1.83 10.22 2.41
C PHE A 180 2.54 10.92 1.26
N SER A 181 2.51 12.25 1.14
CA SER A 181 3.31 12.99 0.17
C SER A 181 4.74 13.30 0.66
N LYS A 182 4.98 13.23 1.97
CA LYS A 182 6.28 13.54 2.59
C LYS A 182 6.96 12.33 3.24
N ASP A 183 6.18 11.46 3.86
CA ASP A 183 6.69 10.32 4.62
C ASP A 183 6.88 9.12 3.69
N ALA A 184 8.10 8.98 3.15
CA ALA A 184 8.44 7.93 2.20
C ALA A 184 8.77 6.58 2.86
N ILE A 185 9.04 6.56 4.17
CA ILE A 185 9.32 5.36 4.96
C ILE A 185 8.45 5.38 6.21
N ILE A 186 7.82 4.25 6.53
CA ILE A 186 7.05 4.01 7.76
C ILE A 186 7.68 2.82 8.46
N CYS A 187 8.20 3.02 9.67
CA CYS A 187 8.87 1.95 10.39
C CYS A 187 7.86 0.89 10.86
N SER A 188 8.23 -0.39 10.79
CA SER A 188 7.30 -1.49 11.13
C SER A 188 6.87 -1.45 12.60
N ASP A 189 7.84 -1.20 13.51
CA ASP A 189 7.60 -1.06 14.94
C ASP A 189 6.69 0.13 15.30
N HIS A 190 6.44 1.00 14.32
CA HIS A 190 5.72 2.24 14.48
C HIS A 190 4.26 2.14 14.00
N ILE A 191 3.89 1.05 13.33
CA ILE A 191 2.56 0.86 12.72
C ILE A 191 1.43 1.07 13.73
N ASP A 192 1.50 0.45 14.91
CA ASP A 192 0.44 0.52 15.92
C ASP A 192 0.23 1.92 16.49
N TYR A 193 1.28 2.72 16.62
CA TYR A 193 1.13 4.07 17.13
C TYR A 193 0.77 5.08 16.03
N LEU A 194 1.12 4.79 14.78
CA LEU A 194 0.81 5.66 13.64
C LEU A 194 -0.63 5.47 13.18
N PHE A 195 -1.16 4.25 13.26
CA PHE A 195 -2.49 3.87 12.81
C PHE A 195 -3.35 3.43 13.98
N THR A 196 -3.87 4.42 14.71
CA THR A 196 -4.46 4.22 16.04
C THR A 196 -5.95 3.88 16.03
N HIS A 197 -6.61 4.02 14.89
CA HIS A 197 -8.04 3.77 14.75
C HIS A 197 -8.39 3.40 13.31
N LEU A 198 -9.57 2.82 13.15
CA LEU A 198 -10.20 2.60 11.86
C LEU A 198 -11.07 3.79 11.51
N PHE A 199 -11.29 4.05 10.23
CA PHE A 199 -12.20 5.09 9.80
C PHE A 199 -13.62 4.80 10.34
N ALA A 200 -14.21 5.80 10.99
CA ALA A 200 -15.59 5.78 11.47
C ALA A 200 -16.30 7.02 10.92
N GLU A 201 -17.52 6.83 10.40
CA GLU A 201 -18.38 7.92 9.91
C GLU A 201 -18.89 8.82 11.03
#